data_AF-A0A081NF73-F1
#
_entry.id   AF-A0A081NF73-F1
#
_cell.length_a   1.000
_cell.length_b   1.000
_cell.length_c   1.000
_cell.angle_alpha   90.00
_cell.angle_beta   90.00
_cell.angle_gamma   90.00
#
_symmetry.space_group_name_H-M   'P 1'
#
loop_
_entity.id
_entity.type
_entity.pdbx_description
1 polymer ?
#
loop_
_entity_poly.entity_id
_entity_poly.type
_entity_poly.pdbx_seq_one_letter_code
_entity_poly.pdbx_strand_id
1 'polypeptide(L)'
;MHVISRKPFNEAAKKYPNDAAAIDAAYKSLRNSDFHSPNELKSLFPSLDNFKYKDKWWVIDIGGNNLRLIAFIEFRDSRMYVKHIVTHAEYGKLCKKYAKEAGS
;
A
#
# COMPACT_ATOMS: atom_id res chain seq x y z
N MET A 1 -12.19 -6.52 1.06
CA MET A 1 -11.89 -5.21 0.50
C MET A 1 -11.62 -5.43 -0.98
N HIS A 2 -12.28 -4.64 -1.82
CA HIS A 2 -12.13 -4.74 -3.26
C HIS A 2 -10.82 -4.08 -3.71
N VAL A 3 -9.74 -4.87 -3.77
CA VAL A 3 -8.49 -4.48 -4.43
C VAL A 3 -8.72 -4.47 -5.94
N ILE A 4 -8.67 -3.30 -6.56
CA ILE A 4 -9.17 -3.08 -7.92
C ILE A 4 -8.29 -3.70 -9.00
N SER A 5 -6.99 -3.78 -8.76
CA SER A 5 -6.06 -4.41 -9.70
C SER A 5 -5.00 -5.19 -8.96
N ARG A 6 -4.75 -6.41 -9.44
CA ARG A 6 -3.59 -7.22 -9.03
C ARG A 6 -2.31 -6.82 -9.78
N LYS A 7 -2.42 -6.03 -10.85
CA LYS A 7 -1.28 -5.65 -11.71
C LYS A 7 -0.10 -5.06 -10.92
N PRO A 8 -0.29 -4.11 -9.98
CA PRO A 8 0.83 -3.56 -9.20
C PRO A 8 1.56 -4.61 -8.36
N PHE A 9 0.84 -5.59 -7.81
CA PHE A 9 1.43 -6.70 -7.06
C PHE A 9 2.24 -7.62 -7.98
N ASN A 10 1.72 -7.95 -9.15
CA ASN A 10 2.42 -8.79 -10.11
C ASN A 10 3.69 -8.13 -10.64
N GLU A 11 3.64 -6.82 -10.92
CA GLU A 11 4.81 -6.04 -11.35
C GLU A 11 5.84 -5.93 -10.22
N ALA A 12 5.39 -5.69 -8.99
CA ALA A 12 6.28 -5.66 -7.83
C ALA A 12 6.91 -7.02 -7.55
N ALA A 13 6.17 -8.13 -7.64
CA ALA A 13 6.71 -9.48 -7.45
C ALA A 13 7.77 -9.84 -8.50
N LYS A 14 7.63 -9.36 -9.74
CA LYS A 14 8.66 -9.48 -10.78
C LYS A 14 9.89 -8.61 -10.48
N LYS A 15 9.67 -7.40 -9.97
CA LYS A 15 10.75 -6.44 -9.66
C LYS A 15 11.52 -6.81 -8.39
N TYR A 16 10.85 -7.42 -7.41
CA TYR A 16 11.39 -7.81 -6.11
C TYR A 16 11.15 -9.31 -5.87
N PRO A 17 11.86 -10.20 -6.59
CA PRO A 17 11.61 -11.64 -6.55
C PRO A 17 11.81 -12.26 -5.16
N ASN A 18 12.74 -11.72 -4.36
CA ASN A 18 12.98 -12.17 -2.99
C ASN A 18 11.78 -11.94 -2.06
N ASP A 19 10.94 -10.94 -2.37
CA ASP A 19 9.75 -10.59 -1.58
C ASP A 19 8.45 -11.05 -2.27
N ALA A 20 8.52 -11.77 -3.40
CA ALA A 20 7.36 -12.12 -4.22
C ALA A 20 6.28 -12.88 -3.43
N ALA A 21 6.69 -13.83 -2.58
CA ALA A 21 5.78 -14.57 -1.71
C ALA A 21 5.07 -13.65 -0.70
N ALA A 22 5.79 -12.67 -0.14
CA ALA A 22 5.24 -11.71 0.80
C ALA A 22 4.28 -10.72 0.12
N ILE A 23 4.60 -10.29 -1.10
CA ILE A 23 3.73 -9.43 -1.92
C ILE A 23 2.41 -10.16 -2.24
N ASP A 24 2.48 -11.44 -2.61
CA ASP A 24 1.28 -12.25 -2.88
C ASP A 24 0.46 -12.50 -1.62
N ALA A 25 1.11 -12.75 -0.47
CA ALA A 25 0.44 -12.90 0.82
C ALA A 25 -0.28 -11.61 1.23
N ALA A 26 0.33 -10.44 1.04
CA ALA A 26 -0.30 -9.15 1.28
C ALA A 26 -1.54 -8.95 0.38
N TYR A 27 -1.42 -9.25 -0.91
CA TYR A 27 -2.55 -9.20 -1.85
C TYR A 27 -3.72 -10.07 -1.39
N LYS A 28 -3.46 -11.34 -1.05
CA LYS A 28 -4.49 -12.29 -0.58
C LYS A 28 -5.16 -11.80 0.70
N SER A 29 -4.37 -11.33 1.67
CA SER A 29 -4.88 -10.82 2.94
C SER A 29 -5.81 -9.62 2.74
N LEU A 30 -5.44 -8.69 1.87
CA LEU A 30 -6.24 -7.52 1.52
C LEU A 30 -7.51 -7.87 0.72
N ARG A 31 -7.41 -8.84 -0.18
CA ARG A 31 -8.54 -9.25 -1.05
C ARG A 31 -9.59 -10.07 -0.29
N ASN A 32 -9.17 -10.87 0.69
CA ASN A 32 -10.03 -11.82 1.39
C ASN A 32 -10.72 -11.26 2.65
N SER A 33 -10.39 -10.04 3.06
CA SER A 33 -10.93 -9.42 4.29
C SER A 33 -11.58 -8.10 3.95
N ASP A 34 -12.79 -7.83 4.44
CA ASP A 34 -13.45 -6.53 4.34
C ASP A 34 -13.02 -5.63 5.50
N PHE A 35 -12.69 -4.38 5.18
CA PHE A 35 -12.26 -3.38 6.14
C PHE A 35 -13.10 -2.12 5.92
N HIS A 36 -13.87 -1.75 6.93
CA HIS A 36 -14.76 -0.60 6.92
C HIS A 36 -14.16 0.61 7.63
N SER A 37 -13.02 0.43 8.29
CA SER A 37 -12.29 1.49 8.97
C SER A 37 -10.77 1.31 8.90
N PRO A 38 -9.99 2.41 9.04
CA PRO A 38 -8.54 2.32 9.17
C PRO A 38 -8.10 1.44 10.34
N ASN A 39 -8.86 1.40 11.44
CA ASN A 39 -8.51 0.63 12.63
C ASN A 39 -8.59 -0.89 12.38
N GLU A 40 -9.58 -1.34 11.61
CA GLU A 40 -9.67 -2.74 11.19
C GLU A 40 -8.49 -3.13 10.32
N LEU A 41 -8.14 -2.28 9.34
CA LEU A 41 -6.98 -2.53 8.49
C LEU A 41 -5.68 -2.51 9.31
N LYS A 42 -5.56 -1.60 10.28
CA LYS A 42 -4.41 -1.50 11.20
C LYS A 42 -4.28 -2.72 12.12
N SER A 43 -5.38 -3.39 12.44
CA SER A 43 -5.35 -4.62 13.24
C SER A 43 -4.64 -5.76 12.49
N LEU A 44 -4.73 -5.79 11.15
CA LEU A 44 -4.01 -6.75 10.32
C LEU A 44 -2.63 -6.24 9.87
N PHE A 45 -2.52 -4.94 9.60
CA PHE A 45 -1.29 -4.27 9.21
C PHE A 45 -0.95 -3.17 10.22
N PRO A 46 -0.29 -3.49 11.35
CA PRO A 46 0.03 -2.51 12.40
C PRO A 46 0.85 -1.31 11.93
N SER A 47 1.61 -1.48 10.84
CA SER A 47 2.37 -0.42 10.16
C SER A 47 1.51 0.59 9.40
N LEU A 48 0.18 0.43 9.35
CA LEU A 48 -0.70 1.33 8.62
C LEU A 48 -0.56 2.77 9.13
N ASP A 49 -0.25 3.66 8.21
CA ASP A 49 -0.15 5.09 8.45
C ASP A 49 -0.72 5.91 7.28
N ASN A 50 -1.11 7.15 7.57
CA ASN A 50 -1.58 8.10 6.58
C ASN A 50 -0.41 8.61 5.72
N PHE A 51 -0.60 8.60 4.41
CA PHE A 51 0.33 9.26 3.49
C PHE A 51 0.01 10.74 3.40
N LYS A 52 0.57 11.53 4.32
CA LYS A 52 0.27 12.95 4.58
C LYS A 52 0.25 13.92 3.38
N TYR A 53 0.75 13.52 2.22
CA TYR A 53 0.82 14.36 1.02
C TYR A 53 -0.38 14.20 0.07
N LYS A 54 -1.20 13.16 0.23
CA LYS A 54 -2.40 12.93 -0.59
C LYS A 54 -3.54 12.44 0.30
N ASP A 55 -4.70 13.09 0.18
CA ASP A 55 -5.89 12.67 0.91
C ASP A 55 -6.29 11.22 0.58
N LYS A 56 -6.73 10.48 1.60
CA LYS A 56 -7.10 9.06 1.56
C LYS A 56 -6.02 8.11 1.04
N TRP A 57 -4.76 8.55 0.98
CA TRP A 57 -3.64 7.66 0.70
C TRP A 57 -3.07 7.13 2.00
N TRP A 58 -2.70 5.85 1.96
CA TRP A 58 -2.21 5.09 3.10
C TRP A 58 -0.94 4.37 2.70
N VAL A 59 -0.07 4.15 3.68
CA VAL A 59 1.14 3.35 3.55
C VAL A 59 1.08 2.17 4.51
N ILE A 60 1.47 0.99 4.04
CA ILE A 60 1.68 -0.21 4.85
C ILE A 60 3.03 -0.84 4.51
N ASP A 61 3.68 -1.40 5.52
CA ASP A 61 4.92 -2.15 5.38
C ASP A 61 4.59 -3.60 5.02
N ILE A 62 5.26 -4.13 4.00
CA ILE A 62 5.12 -5.54 3.57
C ILE A 62 6.50 -6.17 3.36
N GLY A 63 6.56 -7.50 3.30
CA GLY A 63 7.81 -8.22 3.07
C GLY A 63 8.83 -8.02 4.18
N GLY A 64 8.41 -8.15 5.45
CA GLY A 64 9.33 -8.02 6.58
C GLY A 64 9.98 -6.63 6.67
N ASN A 65 9.21 -5.57 6.34
CA ASN A 65 9.65 -4.17 6.31
C ASN A 65 10.53 -3.77 5.10
N ASN A 66 10.78 -4.66 4.15
CA ASN A 66 11.58 -4.35 2.95
C ASN A 66 10.86 -3.40 1.97
N LEU A 67 9.52 -3.47 1.92
CA LEU A 67 8.71 -2.77 0.94
C LEU A 67 7.63 -1.90 1.61
N ARG A 68 7.18 -0.90 0.85
CA ARG A 68 6.10 0.02 1.17
C ARG A 68 5.05 -0.09 0.09
N LEU A 69 3.83 -0.47 0.49
CA LEU A 69 2.66 -0.41 -0.36
C LEU A 69 1.94 0.90 -0.06
N ILE A 70 1.82 1.74 -1.09
CA ILE A 70 1.06 2.99 -1.05
C ILE A 70 -0.23 2.78 -1.83
N ALA A 71 -1.37 3.03 -1.19
CA ALA A 71 -2.67 2.87 -1.82
C ALA A 71 -3.61 4.02 -1.47
N PHE A 72 -4.47 4.38 -2.42
CA PHE A 72 -5.67 5.12 -2.10
C PHE A 72 -6.72 4.13 -1.58
N ILE A 73 -7.35 4.43 -0.45
CA ILE A 73 -8.36 3.58 0.18
C ILE A 73 -9.61 4.40 0.48
N GLU A 74 -10.74 3.97 -0.08
CA GLU A 74 -12.07 4.45 0.28
C GLU A 74 -12.74 3.39 1.16
N PHE A 75 -12.69 3.59 2.47
CA PHE A 75 -13.20 2.61 3.44
C PHE A 75 -14.73 2.46 3.40
N ARG A 76 -15.47 3.53 3.07
CA ARG A 76 -16.94 3.47 2.98
C ARG A 76 -17.40 2.49 1.91
N ASP A 77 -16.72 2.52 0.75
CA ASP A 77 -17.02 1.64 -0.38
C ASP A 77 -16.16 0.36 -0.37
N SER A 78 -15.29 0.19 0.64
CA SER A 78 -14.33 -0.91 0.76
C SER A 78 -13.45 -1.09 -0.50
N ARG A 79 -13.00 0.01 -1.11
CA ARG A 79 -12.20 0.01 -2.35
C ARG A 79 -10.76 0.40 -2.10
N MET A 80 -9.84 -0.36 -2.70
CA MET A 80 -8.42 -0.08 -2.64
C MET A 80 -7.80 0.02 -4.03
N TYR A 81 -7.09 1.11 -4.27
CA TYR A 81 -6.31 1.37 -5.48
C TYR A 81 -4.83 1.45 -5.10
N VAL A 82 -4.09 0.37 -5.36
CA VAL A 82 -2.64 0.35 -5.13
C VAL A 82 -1.95 1.24 -6.16
N LYS A 83 -1.16 2.19 -5.68
CA LYS A 83 -0.45 3.17 -6.49
C LYS A 83 1.01 2.78 -6.68
N HIS A 84 1.66 2.35 -5.59
CA HIS A 84 3.08 2.01 -5.58
C HIS A 84 3.32 0.82 -4.65
N ILE A 85 4.21 -0.08 -5.05
CA ILE A 85 4.87 -1.04 -4.15
C ILE A 85 6.36 -0.87 -4.41
N VAL A 86 7.09 -0.36 -3.43
CA VAL A 86 8.45 0.13 -3.62
C VAL A 86 9.32 -0.14 -2.39
N THR A 87 10.64 -0.08 -2.56
CA THR A 87 11.58 -0.16 -1.42
C THR A 87 11.47 1.07 -0.51
N HIS A 88 12.03 0.98 0.70
CA HIS A 88 12.13 2.13 1.61
C HIS A 88 12.87 3.33 0.97
N ALA A 89 13.92 3.08 0.20
CA ALA A 89 14.69 4.14 -0.49
C ALA A 89 13.84 4.85 -1.57
N GLU A 90 13.09 4.08 -2.35
CA GLU A 90 12.18 4.63 -3.36
C GLU A 90 10.99 5.35 -2.72
N TYR A 91 10.46 4.83 -1.62
CA TYR A 91 9.43 5.51 -0.81
C TYR A 91 9.88 6.91 -0.38
N GLY A 92 11.13 7.05 0.09
CA GLY A 92 11.69 8.35 0.43
C GLY A 92 11.74 9.32 -0.75
N LYS A 93 12.03 8.84 -1.97
CA LYS A 93 11.98 9.65 -3.21
C LYS A 93 10.55 10.08 -3.54
N LEU A 94 9.58 9.17 -3.39
CA LEU A 94 8.16 9.48 -3.60
C LEU A 94 7.66 10.53 -2.58
N CYS A 95 8.05 10.42 -1.31
CA CYS A 95 7.71 11.42 -0.30
C CYS A 95 8.19 12.82 -0.70
N LYS A 96 9.45 12.95 -1.15
CA LYS A 96 9.99 14.24 -1.63
C LYS A 96 9.23 14.78 -2.83
N LYS A 97 8.88 13.89 -3.79
CA LYS A 97 8.11 14.26 -4.98
C LYS A 97 6.72 14.79 -4.59
N TYR A 98 5.96 14.02 -3.82
CA TYR A 98 4.59 14.40 -3.44
C TYR A 98 4.55 15.58 -2.46
N ALA A 99 5.58 15.76 -1.63
CA ALA A 99 5.73 16.96 -0.80
C ALA A 99 5.81 18.23 -1.66
N LYS A 100 6.59 18.19 -2.75
CA LYS A 100 6.70 19.31 -3.69
C LYS A 100 5.38 19.60 -4.39
N GLU A 101 4.67 18.56 -4.81
CA GLU A 101 3.37 18.68 -5.48
C GLU A 101 2.26 19.22 -4.55
N ALA A 102 2.30 18.91 -3.26
CA ALA A 102 1.28 19.34 -2.29
C ALA A 102 1.46 20.79 -1.82
N GLY A 103 2.66 21.36 -1.97
CA GLY A 103 2.96 22.75 -1.62
C GLY A 103 2.97 23.72 -2.80
N SER A 104 2.55 23.27 -3.98
CA SER A 104 2.37 24.09 -5.19
C SER A 104 0.90 24.44 -5.36
#